data_AF-A0A655HR05-F1
#
_entry.id   AF-A0A655HR05-F1
#
_cell.length_a   1.000
_cell.length_b   1.000
_cell.length_c   1.000
_cell.angle_alpha   90.00
_cell.angle_beta   90.00
_cell.angle_gamma   90.00
#
_symmetry.space_group_name_H-M   'P 1'
#
loop_
_entity.id
_entity.type
_entity.pdbx_description
1 polymer ?
#
loop_
_entity_poly.entity_id
_entity_poly.type
_entity_poly.pdbx_seq_one_letter_code
_entity_poly.pdbx_strand_id
1 'polypeptide(L)'
;MVAPVLPQLTDSGEHLDQLLGQIAAAGATGVTVFGLHLRGSTRGWFMCWLARAHPELVSRYRELYRRGPYLPPSYREMLRERVAPLIAKYRLAGDHRPAPPETEAALVPVQATLF
;
A
#
# COMPACT_ATOMS: atom_id res chain seq x y z
N MET A 1 -1.39 0.45 10.56
CA MET A 1 -1.29 0.34 9.08
C MET A 1 -1.95 1.57 8.47
N VAL A 2 -1.38 2.14 7.39
CA VAL A 2 -1.96 3.26 6.64
C VAL A 2 -2.37 2.75 5.25
N ALA A 3 -3.67 2.60 5.02
CA ALA A 3 -4.22 2.23 3.72
C ALA A 3 -5.72 2.61 3.64
N PRO A 4 -6.23 2.97 2.45
CA PRO A 4 -5.48 3.16 1.20
C PRO A 4 -4.85 4.56 1.11
N VAL A 5 -3.60 4.64 0.67
CA VAL A 5 -3.05 5.89 0.15
C VAL A 5 -3.50 6.06 -1.29
N LEU A 6 -4.20 7.17 -1.57
CA LEU A 6 -4.80 7.47 -2.86
C LEU A 6 -3.81 8.29 -3.73
N PRO A 7 -3.40 7.79 -4.90
CA PRO A 7 -2.56 8.52 -5.85
C PRO A 7 -3.06 9.94 -6.13
N GLN A 8 -2.22 10.94 -5.92
CA GLN A 8 -2.51 12.36 -6.19
C GLN A 8 -3.63 12.98 -5.33
N LEU A 9 -4.18 12.25 -4.35
CA LEU A 9 -5.20 12.74 -3.42
C LEU A 9 -4.66 12.78 -2.00
N THR A 10 -4.03 11.70 -1.54
CA THR A 10 -3.55 11.58 -0.14
C THR A 10 -2.09 11.16 -0.05
N ASP A 11 -1.35 11.21 -1.16
CA ASP A 11 0.03 10.76 -1.25
C ASP A 11 1.05 11.90 -1.34
N SER A 12 0.62 13.16 -1.16
CA SER A 12 1.53 14.29 -1.09
C SER A 12 2.42 14.19 0.15
N GLY A 13 3.62 14.77 0.08
CA GLY A 13 4.54 14.77 1.22
C GLY A 13 3.92 15.41 2.46
N GLU A 14 3.17 16.51 2.27
CA GLU A 14 2.47 17.21 3.35
C GLU A 14 1.39 16.34 4.01
N HIS A 15 0.50 15.72 3.23
CA HIS A 15 -0.53 14.83 3.79
C HIS A 15 0.08 13.66 4.55
N LEU A 16 1.15 13.08 4.02
CA LEU A 16 1.84 11.96 4.66
C LEU A 16 2.58 12.41 5.93
N ASP A 17 3.22 13.58 5.93
CA ASP A 17 3.92 14.13 7.09
C ASP A 17 2.94 14.40 8.24
N GLN A 18 1.82 15.07 7.95
CA GLN A 18 0.77 15.33 8.93
C GLN A 18 0.18 14.03 9.49
N LEU A 19 -0.18 13.07 8.63
CA LEU A 19 -0.76 11.80 9.05
C LEU A 19 0.20 10.99 9.92
N LEU A 20 1.46 10.85 9.49
CA LEU A 20 2.46 10.07 10.23
C LEU A 20 2.83 10.75 11.56
N GLY A 21 2.86 12.08 11.60
CA GLY A 21 3.01 12.83 12.85
C GLY A 21 1.88 12.55 13.84
N GLN A 22 0.62 12.53 13.37
CA GLN A 22 -0.52 12.18 14.21
C GLN A 22 -0.46 10.74 14.73
N ILE A 23 -0.05 9.79 13.87
CA ILE A 23 0.13 8.38 14.23
C ILE A 23 1.21 8.22 15.31
N ALA A 24 2.33 8.91 15.16
CA ALA A 24 3.40 8.90 16.17
C ALA A 24 2.96 9.54 17.48
N ALA A 25 2.22 10.66 17.42
CA ALA A 25 1.66 11.33 18.60
C ALA A 25 0.66 10.43 19.35
N ALA A 26 -0.03 9.52 18.65
CA ALA A 26 -0.89 8.50 19.25
C ALA A 26 -0.10 7.33 19.88
N GLY A 27 1.23 7.36 19.89
CA GLY A 27 2.09 6.36 20.52
C GLY A 27 2.48 5.18 19.62
N ALA A 28 2.22 5.26 18.32
CA ALA A 28 2.66 4.21 17.41
C ALA A 28 4.19 4.16 17.31
N THR A 29 4.75 2.95 17.25
CA THR A 29 6.19 2.70 17.08
C THR A 29 6.53 2.16 15.70
N GLY A 30 5.53 1.79 14.91
CA GLY A 30 5.68 1.16 13.61
C GLY A 30 4.54 1.51 12.66
N VAL A 31 4.86 1.69 11.38
CA VAL A 31 3.86 1.91 10.34
C VAL A 31 4.20 1.15 9.06
N THR A 32 3.17 0.68 8.38
CA THR A 32 3.26 0.15 7.02
C THR A 32 2.25 0.89 6.16
N VAL A 33 2.68 1.36 5.00
CA VAL A 33 1.91 2.25 4.13
C VAL A 33 1.63 1.53 2.82
N PHE A 34 0.35 1.43 2.46
CA PHE A 34 -0.10 0.76 1.25
C PHE A 34 -0.91 1.70 0.37
N GLY A 35 -0.55 1.75 -0.91
CA GLY A 35 -1.35 2.43 -1.92
C GLY A 35 -2.66 1.70 -2.22
N LEU A 36 -3.59 2.43 -2.83
CA LEU A 36 -4.90 1.91 -3.23
C LEU A 36 -4.78 0.65 -4.10
N HIS A 37 -5.58 -0.36 -3.78
CA HIS A 37 -5.74 -1.60 -4.53
C HIS A 37 -7.18 -1.72 -5.05
N LEU A 38 -7.36 -1.83 -6.37
CA LEU A 38 -8.65 -1.83 -7.04
C LEU A 38 -8.99 -3.21 -7.63
N ARG A 39 -9.37 -4.16 -6.76
CA ARG A 39 -9.80 -5.52 -7.16
C ARG A 39 -11.31 -5.60 -7.37
N GLY A 40 -11.73 -6.39 -8.36
CA GLY A 40 -13.12 -6.82 -8.53
C GLY A 40 -14.12 -5.66 -8.67
N SER A 41 -15.27 -5.79 -8.00
CA SER A 41 -16.38 -4.83 -8.04
C SER A 41 -16.01 -3.44 -7.51
N THR A 42 -15.03 -3.34 -6.60
CA THR A 42 -14.59 -2.06 -6.03
C THR A 42 -14.02 -1.11 -7.09
N ARG A 43 -13.39 -1.65 -8.14
CA ARG A 43 -12.81 -0.83 -9.21
C ARG A 43 -13.85 0.02 -9.93
N GLY A 44 -14.97 -0.60 -10.31
CA GLY A 44 -16.04 0.10 -11.04
C GLY A 44 -16.65 1.21 -10.18
N TRP A 45 -16.99 0.88 -8.94
CA TRP A 45 -17.55 1.84 -7.99
C TRP A 45 -16.60 3.02 -7.73
N PHE A 46 -15.32 2.74 -7.45
CA PHE A 46 -14.32 3.77 -7.21
C PHE A 46 -14.13 4.67 -8.43
N MET A 47 -14.04 4.10 -9.63
CA MET A 47 -13.89 4.89 -10.86
C MET A 47 -15.13 5.75 -11.14
N CYS A 48 -16.33 5.28 -10.83
CA CYS A 48 -17.56 6.08 -10.92
C CYS A 48 -17.56 7.24 -9.91
N TRP A 49 -17.12 7.00 -8.67
CA TRP A 49 -16.96 8.07 -7.70
C TRP A 49 -15.89 9.08 -8.15
N LEU A 50 -14.72 8.59 -8.60
CA LEU A 50 -13.61 9.42 -9.07
C LEU A 50 -14.05 10.33 -10.22
N ALA A 51 -14.84 9.82 -11.17
CA ALA A 51 -15.36 10.61 -12.28
C ALA A 51 -16.30 11.74 -11.85
N ARG A 52 -16.96 11.62 -10.69
CA ARG A 52 -17.83 12.67 -10.15
C ARG A 52 -17.08 13.64 -9.24
N ALA A 53 -16.15 13.15 -8.43
CA ALA A 53 -15.46 13.94 -7.41
C ALA A 53 -14.17 14.59 -7.92
N HIS A 54 -13.43 13.89 -8.78
CA HIS A 54 -12.12 14.28 -9.31
C HIS A 54 -12.00 13.92 -10.79
N PRO A 55 -12.83 14.51 -11.68
CA PRO A 55 -12.85 14.18 -13.10
C PRO A 55 -11.48 14.33 -13.78
N GLU A 56 -10.65 15.26 -13.32
CA GLU A 56 -9.28 15.50 -13.78
C GLU A 56 -8.33 14.31 -13.55
N LEU A 57 -8.62 13.46 -12.57
CA LEU A 57 -7.78 12.31 -12.21
C LEU A 57 -8.16 11.03 -12.93
N VAL A 58 -9.31 10.98 -13.63
CA VAL A 58 -9.84 9.76 -14.25
C VAL A 58 -8.85 9.15 -15.24
N SER A 59 -8.30 9.96 -16.14
CA SER A 59 -7.33 9.49 -17.14
C SER A 59 -6.06 8.93 -16.48
N ARG A 60 -5.59 9.59 -15.41
CA ARG A 60 -4.41 9.14 -14.67
C ARG A 60 -4.66 7.81 -13.97
N TYR A 61 -5.78 7.66 -13.29
CA TYR A 61 -6.13 6.41 -12.62
C TYR A 61 -6.36 5.27 -13.60
N ARG A 62 -6.95 5.54 -14.77
CA ARG A 62 -7.06 4.53 -15.84
C ARG A 62 -5.70 3.99 -16.26
N GLU A 63 -4.71 4.86 -16.40
CA GLU A 63 -3.34 4.46 -16.73
C GLU A 63 -2.68 3.66 -15.58
N LEU A 64 -2.77 4.17 -14.34
CA LEU A 64 -2.19 3.53 -13.16
C LEU A 64 -2.71 2.09 -12.96
N TYR A 65 -4.00 1.86 -13.23
CA TYR A 65 -4.64 0.55 -13.06
C TYR A 65 -4.88 -0.18 -14.39
N ARG A 66 -4.19 0.19 -15.47
CA ARG A 66 -4.35 -0.46 -16.79
C ARG A 66 -3.99 -1.94 -16.76
N ARG A 67 -2.91 -2.30 -16.04
CA ARG A 67 -2.32 -3.64 -16.04
C ARG A 67 -2.86 -4.58 -14.95
N GLY A 68 -3.66 -4.07 -14.02
CA GLY A 68 -4.15 -4.86 -12.92
C GLY A 68 -4.70 -4.03 -11.76
N PRO A 69 -5.02 -4.68 -10.64
CA PRO A 69 -5.63 -4.01 -9.50
C PRO A 69 -4.61 -3.27 -8.62
N TYR A 70 -3.32 -3.56 -8.78
CA TYR A 70 -2.23 -2.93 -8.02
C TYR A 70 -1.64 -1.74 -8.76
N LEU A 71 -1.11 -0.79 -7.98
CA LEU A 71 -0.27 0.28 -8.51
C LEU A 71 0.99 -0.29 -9.20
N PRO A 72 1.49 0.37 -10.26
CA PRO A 72 2.69 -0.08 -10.94
C PRO A 72 3.90 -0.02 -10.00
N PRO A 73 4.92 -0.88 -10.20
CA PRO A 73 6.09 -0.92 -9.34
C PRO A 73 6.75 0.45 -9.14
N SER A 74 6.86 1.24 -10.20
CA SER A 74 7.43 2.60 -10.13
C SER A 74 6.68 3.53 -9.18
N TYR A 75 5.36 3.44 -9.11
CA TYR A 75 4.57 4.24 -8.17
C TYR A 75 4.77 3.78 -6.73
N ARG A 76 4.88 2.46 -6.54
CA ARG A 76 5.13 1.88 -5.21
C ARG A 76 6.49 2.30 -4.67
N GLU A 77 7.53 2.29 -5.51
CA GLU A 77 8.86 2.78 -5.13
C GLU A 77 8.85 4.29 -4.86
N MET A 78 8.21 5.10 -5.72
CA MET A 78 8.04 6.53 -5.45
C MET A 78 7.36 6.78 -4.08
N LEU A 79 6.35 5.99 -3.74
CA LEU A 79 5.64 6.14 -2.46
C LEU A 79 6.55 5.72 -1.29
N ARG A 80 7.31 4.64 -1.46
CA ARG A 80 8.31 4.21 -0.47
C ARG A 80 9.36 5.29 -0.24
N GLU A 81 9.95 5.84 -1.30
CA GLU A 81 10.97 6.89 -1.24
C GLU A 81 10.43 8.14 -0.54
N ARG A 82 9.18 8.53 -0.83
CA ARG A 82 8.53 9.67 -0.19
C ARG A 82 8.28 9.45 1.30
N VAL A 83 7.91 8.24 1.69
CA VAL A 83 7.51 7.92 3.07
C VAL A 83 8.70 7.55 3.96
N ALA A 84 9.78 6.98 3.41
CA ALA A 84 10.97 6.57 4.14
C ALA A 84 11.55 7.67 5.06
N PRO A 85 11.81 8.91 4.59
CA PRO A 85 12.32 9.97 5.46
C PRO A 85 11.32 10.36 6.58
N LEU A 86 10.02 10.25 6.32
CA LEU A 86 8.98 10.54 7.32
C LEU A 86 8.89 9.46 8.39
N ILE A 87 9.00 8.19 7.99
CA ILE A 87 9.09 7.07 8.94
C ILE A 87 10.30 7.25 9.86
N ALA A 88 11.45 7.66 9.31
CA ALA A 88 12.63 7.95 10.11
C ALA A 88 12.41 9.16 11.03
N LYS A 89 11.88 10.28 10.50
CA LYS A 89 11.55 11.51 11.25
C LYS A 89 10.70 11.22 12.49
N TYR A 90 9.69 10.34 12.36
CA TYR A 90 8.75 10.02 13.43
C TYR A 90 9.08 8.73 14.19
N ARG A 91 10.21 8.08 13.90
CA ARG A 91 10.65 6.81 14.53
C ARG A 91 9.60 5.69 14.41
N LEU A 92 8.97 5.58 13.23
CA LEU A 92 7.90 4.62 12.94
C LEU A 92 8.39 3.36 12.20
N ALA A 93 9.66 2.98 12.35
CA ALA A 93 10.23 1.83 11.65
C ALA A 93 9.73 0.48 12.21
N GLY A 94 9.07 0.49 13.38
CA GLY A 94 8.77 -0.70 14.15
C GLY A 94 10.00 -1.18 14.92
N ASP A 95 9.75 -1.88 16.02
CA ASP A 95 10.81 -2.64 16.67
C ASP A 95 11.08 -3.86 15.77
N HIS A 96 12.22 -3.86 15.08
CA HIS A 96 12.57 -4.96 14.19
C HIS A 96 13.03 -6.15 15.04
N ARG A 97 12.10 -6.78 15.78
CA ARG A 97 12.30 -8.15 16.20
C ARG A 97 12.17 -8.98 14.93
N PRO A 98 13.25 -9.60 14.41
CA PRO A 98 13.10 -10.53 13.31
C PRO A 98 12.07 -11.56 13.74
N ALA A 99 11.04 -11.75 12.92
CA ALA A 99 10.17 -12.91 13.06
C ALA A 99 11.10 -14.14 13.04
N PRO A 100 10.97 -15.11 13.96
CA PRO A 100 11.66 -16.37 13.78
C PRO A 100 11.32 -16.87 12.38
N PRO A 101 12.30 -17.41 11.62
CA PRO A 101 12.02 -17.89 10.28
C PRO A 101 10.86 -18.85 10.40
N GLU A 102 9.75 -18.52 9.75
CA GLU A 102 8.63 -19.43 9.59
C GLU A 102 9.24 -20.67 8.95
N THR A 103 9.36 -21.72 9.78
CA THR A 103 9.82 -23.03 9.36
C THR A 103 9.01 -23.39 8.14
N GLU A 104 9.70 -23.37 7.00
CA GLU A 104 9.50 -24.20 5.83
C GLU A 104 8.31 -25.13 6.03
N ALA A 105 7.14 -24.63 5.66
CA ALA A 105 5.92 -25.41 5.64
C ALA A 105 6.24 -26.61 4.75
N ALA A 106 6.39 -27.76 5.38
CA ALA A 106 6.78 -29.01 4.75
C ALA A 106 5.92 -29.24 3.51
N LEU A 107 6.52 -29.03 2.35
CA LEU A 107 6.04 -29.57 1.10
C LEU A 107 6.18 -31.07 1.23
N VAL A 108 5.13 -31.76 1.66
CA VAL A 108 4.99 -33.19 1.45
C VAL A 108 4.58 -33.39 -0.01
N PRO A 109 5.45 -33.94 -0.88
CA PRO A 109 5.03 -34.33 -2.22
C PRO A 109 4.07 -35.52 -2.11
N VAL A 110 2.85 -35.36 -2.62
CA VAL A 110 1.93 -36.47 -2.83
C VAL A 110 2.42 -37.28 -4.03
N GLN A 111 3.01 -38.44 -3.78
CA GLN A 111 3.08 -39.51 -4.77
C GLN A 111 2.98 -40.87 -4.09
N ALA A 112 1.92 -41.61 -4.43
CA ALA A 112 2.03 -43.01 -4.80
C ALA A 112 0.79 -43.39 -5.63
N THR A 113 1.01 -43.56 -6.92
CA THR A 113 0.25 -44.42 -7.82
C THR A 113 0.14 -45.83 -7.23
N LEU A 114 -0.92 -46.60 -7.55
CA LEU A 114 -0.86 -47.89 -8.28
C LEU A 114 -2.19 -48.67 -8.17
N PHE A 115 -2.67 -49.08 -9.35
CA PHE A 115 -3.56 -50.19 -9.73
C PHE A 115 -4.93 -50.38 -9.07
#